data_AF-A0A2V0PL92-F1
#
_entry.id   AF-A0A2V0PL92-F1
#
_cell.length_a   1.000
_cell.length_b   1.000
_cell.length_c   1.000
_cell.angle_alpha   90.00
_cell.angle_beta   90.00
_cell.angle_gamma   90.00
#
_symmetry.space_group_name_H-M   'P 1'
#
loop_
_entity.id
_entity.type
_entity.pdbx_description
1 polymer ?
#
loop_
_entity_poly.entity_id
_entity_poly.type
_entity_poly.pdbx_seq_one_letter_code
_entity_poly.pdbx_strand_id
1 'polypeptide(L)'
;MAGQLSGSASDLQIAAEDLVGLLERSSGTLGQVARRLEEEFAERFADAGVNPLSIIKRIKRLERELPELKEQCQALISTKQELTDSARALLRANRDQLQQLIAKSGAPAHDDGAVADAFGSAMGGWDAQMRRARDCGAAGGLEYSAQGLNLALARSNLQ
;
A
#
# COMPACT_ATOMS: atom_id res chain seq x y z
N MET A 1 -32.88 11.98 56.50
CA MET A 1 -32.14 10.91 55.80
C MET A 1 -31.87 11.18 54.31
N ALA A 2 -32.43 12.22 53.67
CA ALA A 2 -32.16 12.52 52.25
C ALA A 2 -30.79 13.20 51.97
N GLY A 3 -30.19 13.88 52.95
CA GLY A 3 -28.92 14.59 52.77
C GLY A 3 -27.67 13.71 52.67
N GLN A 4 -27.70 12.47 53.19
CA GLN A 4 -26.53 11.57 53.17
C GLN A 4 -26.31 10.89 51.81
N LEU A 5 -27.36 10.70 51.01
CA LEU A 5 -27.26 10.07 49.68
C LEU A 5 -26.76 11.04 48.60
N SER A 6 -27.05 12.35 48.76
CA SER A 6 -26.51 13.37 47.85
C SER A 6 -25.00 13.58 48.05
N GLY A 7 -24.51 13.46 49.28
CA GLY A 7 -23.08 13.58 49.59
C GLY A 7 -22.26 12.42 49.01
N SER A 8 -22.76 11.19 49.13
CA SER A 8 -22.05 10.02 48.58
C SER A 8 -21.92 10.03 47.06
N ALA A 9 -22.90 10.60 46.35
CA ALA A 9 -22.86 10.74 44.89
C ALA A 9 -21.85 11.80 44.45
N SER A 10 -21.75 12.93 45.17
CA SER A 10 -20.71 13.93 44.90
C SER A 10 -19.32 13.41 45.24
N ASP A 11 -19.17 12.66 46.34
CA ASP A 11 -17.89 12.08 46.75
C ASP A 11 -17.38 11.04 45.74
N LEU A 12 -18.28 10.23 45.18
CA LEU A 12 -17.94 9.28 44.11
C LEU A 12 -17.49 10.00 42.83
N GLN A 13 -18.12 11.13 42.50
CA GLN A 13 -17.75 11.92 41.33
C GLN A 13 -16.40 12.62 41.51
N ILE A 14 -16.13 13.16 42.70
CA ILE A 14 -14.82 13.73 43.07
C ILE A 14 -13.73 12.65 43.01
N ALA A 15 -14.00 11.45 43.55
CA ALA A 15 -13.05 10.34 43.49
C ALA A 15 -12.77 9.86 42.05
N ALA A 16 -13.78 9.91 41.16
CA ALA A 16 -13.62 9.59 39.75
C ALA A 16 -12.76 10.64 39.02
N GLU A 17 -12.99 11.93 39.29
CA GLU A 17 -12.19 13.04 38.73
C GLU A 17 -10.73 12.98 39.21
N ASP A 18 -10.51 12.67 40.49
CA ASP A 18 -9.17 12.46 41.04
C ASP A 18 -8.43 11.28 40.39
N LEU A 19 -9.15 10.18 40.12
CA LEU A 19 -8.61 9.03 39.41
C LEU A 19 -8.24 9.37 37.97
N VAL A 20 -9.11 10.09 37.26
CA VAL A 20 -8.81 10.58 35.89
C VAL A 20 -7.59 11.48 35.90
N GLY A 21 -7.51 12.45 36.83
CA GLY A 21 -6.35 13.31 36.95
C GLY A 21 -5.06 12.55 37.31
N LEU A 22 -5.15 11.47 38.09
CA LEU A 22 -4.01 10.60 38.38
C LEU A 22 -3.59 9.77 37.16
N LEU A 23 -4.54 9.29 36.37
CA LEU A 23 -4.26 8.60 35.10
C LEU A 23 -3.63 9.54 34.06
N GLU A 24 -4.08 10.78 33.95
CA GLU A 24 -3.47 11.78 33.07
C GLU A 24 -2.04 12.12 33.50
N ARG A 25 -1.81 12.33 34.80
CA ARG A 25 -0.46 12.57 35.36
C ARG A 25 0.46 11.37 35.16
N SER A 26 -0.04 10.16 35.39
CA SER A 26 0.75 8.94 35.17
C SER A 26 1.05 8.71 33.68
N SER A 27 0.10 8.98 32.80
CA SER A 27 0.31 8.99 31.34
C SER A 27 1.37 10.01 30.92
N GLY A 28 1.30 11.24 31.43
CA GLY A 28 2.28 12.29 31.15
C GLY A 28 3.69 11.94 31.65
N THR A 29 3.80 11.37 32.85
CA THR A 29 5.10 10.92 33.39
C THR A 29 5.68 9.74 32.61
N LEU A 30 4.86 8.76 32.21
CA LEU A 30 5.27 7.67 31.32
C LEU A 30 5.74 8.21 29.95
N GLY A 31 5.06 9.22 29.40
CA GLY A 31 5.49 9.89 28.18
C GLY A 31 6.86 10.58 28.30
N GLN A 32 7.13 11.23 29.43
CA GLN A 32 8.45 11.81 29.70
C GLN A 32 9.54 10.74 29.84
N VAL A 33 9.26 9.64 30.55
CA VAL A 33 10.21 8.52 30.69
C VAL A 33 10.52 7.91 29.34
N ALA A 34 9.50 7.66 28.50
CA ALA A 34 9.68 7.14 27.16
C ALA A 34 10.57 8.06 26.30
N ARG A 35 10.33 9.38 26.35
CA ARG A 35 11.13 10.35 25.61
C ARG A 35 12.60 10.36 26.05
N ARG A 36 12.86 10.34 27.36
CA ARG A 36 14.24 10.26 27.88
C ARG A 36 14.96 8.98 27.47
N LEU A 37 14.27 7.85 27.52
CA LEU A 37 14.83 6.57 27.07
C LEU A 37 15.17 6.61 25.58
N GLU A 38 14.35 7.26 24.75
CA GLU A 38 14.64 7.45 23.33
C GLU A 38 15.86 8.35 23.10
N GLU A 39 16.01 9.43 23.87
CA GLU A 39 17.16 10.34 23.84
C GLU A 39 18.45 9.60 24.26
N GLU A 40 18.44 8.89 25.39
CA GLU A 40 19.57 8.08 25.87
C GLU A 40 19.95 6.96 24.88
N PHE A 41 18.97 6.32 24.26
CA PHE A 41 19.23 5.34 23.21
C PHE A 41 19.85 6.00 21.97
N ALA A 42 19.36 7.15 21.54
CA ALA A 42 19.90 7.85 20.39
C ALA A 42 21.36 8.25 20.62
N GLU A 43 21.69 8.74 21.82
CA GLU A 43 23.06 9.08 22.22
C GLU A 43 23.96 7.84 22.28
N ARG A 44 23.48 6.73 22.86
CA ARG A 44 24.24 5.46 22.93
C ARG A 44 24.61 4.87 21.58
N PHE A 45 23.80 5.11 20.55
CA PHE A 45 24.02 4.59 19.20
C PHE A 45 24.48 5.68 18.21
N ALA A 46 24.79 6.88 18.69
CA ALA A 46 25.30 7.98 17.85
C ALA A 46 26.62 7.62 17.19
N ASP A 47 27.53 6.95 17.92
CA ASP A 47 28.85 6.52 17.43
C ASP A 47 28.78 5.41 16.37
N ALA A 48 27.70 4.61 16.39
CA ALA A 48 27.49 3.50 15.46
C ALA A 48 26.82 3.92 14.14
N GLY A 49 26.46 5.20 13.99
CA GLY A 49 25.85 5.78 12.78
C GLY A 49 24.40 5.37 12.51
N VAL A 50 23.84 4.39 13.24
CA VAL A 50 22.46 3.91 13.05
C VAL A 50 21.78 3.56 14.37
N ASN A 51 20.66 4.21 14.65
CA ASN A 51 19.83 3.94 15.83
C ASN A 51 18.86 2.76 15.57
N PRO A 52 18.92 1.64 16.32
CA PRO A 52 18.04 0.49 16.12
C PRO A 52 16.55 0.82 16.33
N LEU A 53 16.21 1.77 17.20
CA LEU A 53 14.82 2.20 17.40
C LEU A 53 14.28 2.92 16.16
N SER A 54 15.10 3.68 15.44
CA SER A 54 14.66 4.35 14.21
C SER A 54 14.39 3.33 13.10
N ILE A 55 15.20 2.27 13.01
CA ILE A 55 14.97 1.14 12.10
C ILE A 55 13.65 0.45 12.45
N ILE A 56 13.44 0.08 13.71
CA ILE A 56 12.21 -0.61 14.15
C ILE A 56 10.97 0.25 13.90
N LYS A 57 11.04 1.57 14.17
CA LYS A 57 9.96 2.52 13.85
C LYS A 57 9.66 2.55 12.36
N ARG A 58 10.70 2.59 11.50
CA ARG A 58 10.55 2.55 10.04
C ARG A 58 9.98 1.21 9.56
N ILE A 59 10.43 0.09 10.12
CA ILE A 59 9.89 -1.24 9.80
C ILE A 59 8.40 -1.30 10.13
N LYS A 60 8.01 -0.93 11.36
CA LYS A 60 6.59 -0.92 11.77
C LYS A 60 5.73 0.01 10.92
N ARG A 61 6.31 1.12 10.45
CA ARG A 61 5.64 2.03 9.51
C ARG A 61 5.45 1.36 8.15
N LEU A 62 6.49 0.77 7.59
CA LEU A 62 6.43 0.05 6.31
C LEU A 62 5.48 -1.15 6.38
N GLU A 63 5.43 -1.88 7.49
CA GLU A 63 4.48 -2.98 7.71
C GLU A 63 3.01 -2.53 7.64
N ARG A 64 2.72 -1.27 8.00
CA ARG A 64 1.38 -0.68 7.89
C ARG A 64 1.09 -0.11 6.50
N GLU A 65 2.07 0.56 5.89
CA GLU A 65 1.91 1.23 4.60
C GLU A 65 1.95 0.25 3.41
N LEU A 66 2.71 -0.84 3.50
CA LEU A 66 2.86 -1.82 2.40
C LEU A 66 1.55 -2.53 2.02
N PRO A 67 0.71 -3.01 2.97
CA PRO A 67 -0.57 -3.61 2.65
C PRO A 67 -1.52 -2.64 1.93
N GLU A 68 -1.59 -1.40 2.44
CA GLU A 68 -2.43 -0.35 1.85
C GLU A 68 -1.95 0.00 0.43
N LEU A 69 -0.64 0.18 0.25
CA LEU A 69 -0.05 0.44 -1.06
C LEU A 69 -0.27 -0.74 -2.03
N LYS A 70 -0.17 -1.97 -1.54
CA LYS A 70 -0.44 -3.18 -2.34
C LYS A 70 -1.88 -3.20 -2.83
N GLU A 71 -2.84 -2.89 -1.96
CA GLU A 71 -4.26 -2.81 -2.32
C GLU A 71 -4.52 -1.73 -3.36
N GLN A 72 -3.94 -0.53 -3.17
CA GLN A 72 -4.04 0.56 -4.14
C GLN A 72 -3.43 0.18 -5.50
N CYS A 73 -2.27 -0.47 -5.52
CA CYS A 73 -1.66 -0.96 -6.76
C CYS A 73 -2.52 -2.03 -7.43
N GLN A 74 -3.15 -2.92 -6.68
CA GLN A 74 -4.05 -3.94 -7.23
C GLN A 74 -5.29 -3.31 -7.86
N ALA A 75 -5.89 -2.32 -7.20
CA ALA A 75 -7.02 -1.56 -7.75
C ALA A 75 -6.63 -0.75 -9.00
N LEU A 76 -5.42 -0.16 -9.01
CA LEU A 76 -4.92 0.53 -10.19
C LEU A 76 -4.70 -0.44 -11.38
N ILE A 77 -4.20 -1.64 -11.09
CA ILE A 77 -4.02 -2.67 -12.11
C ILE A 77 -5.37 -3.14 -12.66
N SER A 78 -6.39 -3.35 -11.81
CA SER A 78 -7.72 -3.76 -12.27
C SER A 78 -8.37 -2.70 -13.14
N THR A 79 -8.34 -1.43 -12.72
CA THR A 79 -8.90 -0.32 -13.50
C THR A 79 -8.19 -0.14 -14.84
N LYS A 80 -6.86 -0.29 -14.89
CA LYS A 80 -6.11 -0.29 -16.15
C LYS A 80 -6.53 -1.45 -17.06
N GLN A 81 -6.74 -2.64 -16.50
CA GLN A 81 -7.16 -3.81 -17.29
C GLN A 81 -8.56 -3.60 -17.86
N GLU A 82 -9.50 -3.10 -17.08
CA GLU A 82 -10.86 -2.77 -17.54
C GLU A 82 -10.85 -1.74 -18.68
N LEU A 83 -10.05 -0.68 -18.56
CA LEU A 83 -9.89 0.31 -19.63
C LEU A 83 -9.31 -0.31 -20.89
N THR A 84 -8.32 -1.19 -20.74
CA THR A 84 -7.69 -1.91 -21.85
C THR A 84 -8.68 -2.83 -22.56
N ASP A 85 -9.52 -3.54 -21.80
CA ASP A 85 -10.54 -4.43 -22.33
C ASP A 85 -11.67 -3.65 -23.01
N SER A 86 -12.05 -2.49 -22.46
CA SER A 86 -13.02 -1.58 -23.07
C SER A 86 -12.51 -1.00 -24.40
N ALA A 87 -11.26 -0.51 -24.43
CA ALA A 87 -10.64 -0.03 -25.66
C ALA A 87 -10.55 -1.14 -26.73
N ARG A 88 -10.21 -2.36 -26.32
CA ARG A 88 -10.19 -3.54 -27.19
C ARG A 88 -11.57 -3.84 -27.78
N ALA A 89 -12.63 -3.81 -26.96
CA ALA A 89 -14.00 -4.04 -27.41
C ALA A 89 -14.46 -2.95 -28.41
N LEU A 90 -14.15 -1.69 -28.13
CA LEU A 90 -14.51 -0.56 -28.98
C LEU A 90 -13.80 -0.60 -30.33
N LEU A 91 -12.50 -0.90 -30.36
CA LEU A 91 -11.74 -1.03 -31.60
C LEU A 91 -12.25 -2.19 -32.47
N ARG A 92 -12.58 -3.33 -31.86
CA ARG A 92 -13.18 -4.47 -32.59
C ARG A 92 -14.55 -4.10 -33.18
N ALA A 93 -15.43 -3.51 -32.37
CA ALA A 93 -16.75 -3.08 -32.82
C ALA A 93 -16.66 -2.05 -33.96
N ASN A 94 -15.75 -1.07 -33.85
CA ASN A 94 -15.56 -0.06 -34.89
C ASN A 94 -15.04 -0.68 -36.20
N ARG A 95 -14.06 -1.59 -36.11
CA ARG A 95 -13.56 -2.34 -37.28
C ARG A 95 -14.68 -3.13 -37.96
N ASP A 96 -15.49 -3.86 -37.18
CA ASP A 96 -16.57 -4.67 -37.74
C ASP A 96 -17.64 -3.79 -38.43
N GLN A 97 -17.95 -2.62 -37.87
CA GLN A 97 -18.82 -1.62 -38.50
C GLN A 97 -18.24 -1.09 -39.82
N LEU A 98 -16.94 -0.75 -39.84
CA LEU A 98 -16.27 -0.28 -41.05
C LEU A 98 -16.26 -1.35 -42.14
N GLN A 99 -16.00 -2.62 -41.79
CA GLN A 99 -16.07 -3.73 -42.74
C GLN A 99 -17.47 -3.90 -43.33
N GLN A 100 -18.52 -3.78 -42.51
CA GLN A 100 -19.91 -3.82 -42.98
C GLN A 100 -20.23 -2.66 -43.92
N LEU A 101 -19.73 -1.45 -43.64
CA LEU A 101 -19.94 -0.28 -44.50
C LEU A 101 -19.21 -0.42 -45.84
N ILE A 102 -17.97 -0.92 -45.83
CA ILE A 102 -17.19 -1.21 -47.04
C ILE A 102 -17.91 -2.26 -47.90
N ALA A 103 -18.41 -3.33 -47.29
CA ALA A 103 -19.17 -4.37 -47.99
C ALA A 103 -20.44 -3.82 -48.66
N LYS A 104 -21.08 -2.81 -48.06
CA LYS A 104 -22.28 -2.16 -48.60
C LYS A 104 -21.98 -1.09 -49.66
N SER A 105 -20.82 -0.44 -49.61
CA SER A 105 -20.45 0.63 -50.53
C SER A 105 -19.81 0.15 -51.83
N GLY A 106 -19.45 -1.13 -51.92
CA GLY A 106 -18.76 -1.70 -53.09
C GLY A 106 -17.30 -1.22 -53.22
N ALA A 107 -16.76 -0.57 -52.19
CA ALA A 107 -15.36 -0.16 -52.13
C ALA A 107 -14.45 -1.40 -51.98
N PRO A 108 -13.21 -1.35 -52.51
CA PRO A 108 -12.26 -2.45 -52.34
C PRO A 108 -11.98 -2.69 -50.85
N ALA A 109 -12.07 -3.96 -50.42
CA ALA A 109 -11.77 -4.34 -49.06
C ALA A 109 -10.29 -4.06 -48.74
N HIS A 110 -10.04 -3.39 -47.61
CA HIS A 110 -8.69 -3.22 -47.09
C HIS A 110 -8.30 -4.48 -46.29
N ASP A 111 -7.14 -5.07 -46.60
CA ASP A 111 -6.65 -6.26 -45.90
C ASP A 111 -5.97 -5.87 -44.57
N ASP A 112 -6.79 -5.62 -43.56
CA ASP A 112 -6.34 -5.33 -42.19
C ASP A 112 -6.11 -6.59 -41.35
N GLY A 113 -6.16 -7.79 -41.96
CA GLY A 113 -6.04 -9.07 -41.25
C GLY A 113 -4.74 -9.18 -40.46
N ALA A 114 -3.62 -8.86 -41.11
CA ALA A 114 -2.30 -8.87 -40.49
C ALA A 114 -2.17 -7.91 -39.30
N VAL A 115 -2.83 -6.74 -39.37
CA VAL A 115 -2.82 -5.74 -38.29
C VAL A 115 -3.66 -6.21 -37.10
N ALA A 116 -4.82 -6.82 -37.38
CA ALA A 116 -5.67 -7.39 -36.35
C ALA A 116 -5.00 -8.57 -35.61
N ASP A 117 -4.28 -9.42 -36.34
CA ASP A 117 -3.53 -10.55 -35.79
C ASP A 117 -2.32 -10.07 -34.97
N ALA A 118 -1.59 -9.08 -35.46
CA ALA A 118 -0.48 -8.46 -34.72
C ALA A 118 -0.97 -7.81 -33.41
N PHE A 119 -2.10 -7.10 -33.46
CA PHE A 119 -2.74 -6.53 -32.27
C PHE A 119 -3.18 -7.62 -31.29
N GLY A 120 -3.83 -8.68 -31.76
CA GLY A 120 -4.24 -9.82 -30.93
C GLY A 120 -3.06 -10.51 -30.24
N SER A 121 -1.96 -10.71 -30.97
CA SER A 121 -0.72 -11.30 -30.44
C SER A 121 -0.07 -10.41 -29.38
N ALA A 122 0.05 -9.10 -29.64
CA ALA A 122 0.58 -8.13 -28.68
C ALA A 122 -0.24 -8.09 -27.39
N MET A 123 -1.56 -8.10 -27.51
CA MET A 123 -2.47 -8.13 -26.36
C MET A 123 -2.38 -9.46 -25.58
N GLY A 124 -2.27 -10.59 -26.26
CA GLY A 124 -2.06 -11.90 -25.63
C GLY A 124 -0.73 -11.98 -24.87
N GLY A 125 0.33 -11.37 -25.42
CA GLY A 125 1.63 -11.23 -24.77
C GLY A 125 1.55 -10.40 -23.48
N TRP A 126 0.82 -9.29 -23.51
CA TRP A 126 0.54 -8.45 -22.34
C TRP A 126 -0.25 -9.20 -21.25
N ASP A 127 -1.32 -9.91 -21.62
CA ASP A 127 -2.14 -10.69 -20.68
C ASP A 127 -1.35 -11.87 -20.05
N ALA A 128 -0.40 -12.44 -20.79
CA ALA A 128 0.53 -13.46 -20.26
C ALA A 128 1.56 -12.84 -19.28
N GLN A 129 2.07 -11.65 -19.57
CA GLN A 129 2.99 -10.94 -18.69
C GLN A 129 2.31 -10.54 -17.37
N MET A 130 1.08 -10.05 -17.42
CA MET A 130 0.30 -9.69 -16.24
C MET A 130 -0.01 -10.90 -15.35
N ARG A 131 -0.30 -12.08 -15.95
CA ARG A 131 -0.47 -13.33 -15.20
C ARG A 131 0.82 -13.76 -14.50
N ARG A 132 1.95 -13.76 -15.22
CA ARG A 132 3.27 -14.05 -14.61
C ARG A 132 3.61 -13.10 -13.47
N ALA A 133 3.31 -11.81 -13.61
CA ALA A 133 3.55 -10.82 -12.55
C ALA A 133 2.69 -11.09 -11.30
N ARG A 134 1.43 -11.50 -11.48
CA ARG A 134 0.54 -11.90 -10.38
C ARG A 134 1.02 -13.17 -9.69
N ASP A 135 1.49 -14.16 -10.45
CA ASP A 135 1.96 -15.44 -9.92
C ASP A 135 3.30 -15.31 -9.19
N CYS A 136 4.24 -14.51 -9.71
CA CYS A 136 5.48 -14.17 -9.00
C CYS A 136 5.21 -13.39 -7.70
N GLY A 137 4.17 -12.55 -7.66
CA GLY A 137 3.74 -11.85 -6.45
C GLY A 137 2.97 -12.73 -5.44
N ALA A 138 2.43 -13.88 -5.88
CA ALA A 138 1.71 -14.83 -5.05
C ALA A 138 2.61 -15.96 -4.51
N ALA A 139 3.62 -16.37 -5.28
CA ALA A 139 4.65 -17.33 -4.86
C ALA A 139 5.83 -16.65 -4.12
N GLY A 140 5.98 -15.34 -4.26
CA GLY A 140 7.05 -14.55 -3.66
C GLY A 140 6.74 -14.10 -2.23
N GLY A 141 6.84 -15.02 -1.27
CA GLY A 141 7.56 -14.63 -0.06
C GLY A 141 8.94 -14.21 -0.56
N LEU A 142 9.19 -12.90 -0.67
CA LEU A 142 10.53 -12.41 -1.01
C LEU A 142 11.45 -12.92 0.09
N GLU A 143 12.14 -14.04 -0.16
CA GLU A 143 13.33 -14.44 0.58
C GLU A 143 14.40 -13.38 0.30
N TYR A 144 14.22 -12.22 0.93
CA TYR A 144 15.28 -11.26 1.09
C TYR A 144 16.29 -11.93 2.00
N SER A 145 17.30 -12.58 1.41
CA SER A 145 18.45 -13.02 2.18
C SER A 145 19.04 -11.80 2.88
N ALA A 146 19.54 -11.97 4.11
CA ALA A 146 20.17 -10.87 4.85
C ALA A 146 21.28 -10.18 4.02
N GLN A 147 21.95 -10.94 3.15
CA GLN A 147 22.94 -10.42 2.21
C GLN A 147 22.32 -9.49 1.15
N GLY A 148 21.14 -9.82 0.60
CA GLY A 148 20.43 -8.99 -0.36
C GLY A 148 19.97 -7.65 0.23
N LEU A 149 19.50 -7.66 1.47
CA LEU A 149 19.14 -6.44 2.20
C LEU A 149 20.36 -5.57 2.51
N ASN A 150 21.44 -6.17 2.99
CA ASN A 150 22.68 -5.45 3.27
C ASN A 150 23.29 -4.82 2.00
N LEU A 151 23.19 -5.49 0.86
CA LEU A 151 23.68 -4.97 -0.41
C LEU A 151 22.82 -3.81 -0.94
N ALA A 152 21.49 -3.89 -0.77
CA ALA A 152 20.58 -2.80 -1.12
C ALA A 152 20.80 -1.56 -0.24
N LEU A 153 21.00 -1.78 1.08
CA LEU A 153 21.28 -0.71 2.04
C LEU A 153 22.63 -0.03 1.76
N ALA A 154 23.65 -0.81 1.40
CA ALA A 154 24.96 -0.29 1.02
C ALA A 154 24.89 0.56 -0.26
N ARG A 155 24.02 0.17 -1.22
CA ARG A 155 23.79 0.95 -2.45
C ARG A 155 23.01 2.24 -2.21
N SER A 156 22.07 2.27 -1.27
CA SER A 156 21.29 3.49 -0.99
C SER A 156 22.08 4.56 -0.22
N ASN A 157 23.13 4.19 0.51
CA ASN A 157 24.00 5.14 1.23
C ASN A 157 25.10 5.75 0.35
N LEU A 158 25.18 5.38 -0.94
CA LEU A 158 26.16 5.87 -1.93
C LEU A 158 25.57 6.91 -2.89
N GLN A 159 24.31 7.33 -2.71
CA GLN A 159 23.67 8.45 -3.41
C GLN A 159 23.40 9.58 -2.42
#